data_AF-A0A7S1V0I2-F1
#
_entry.id   AF-A0A7S1V0I2-F1
#
_cell.length_a   1.000
_cell.length_b   1.000
_cell.length_c   1.000
_cell.angle_alpha   90.00
_cell.angle_beta   90.00
_cell.angle_gamma   90.00
#
_symmetry.space_group_name_H-M   'P 1'
#
loop_
_entity.id
_entity.type
_entity.pdbx_description
1 polymer ?
#
loop_
_entity_poly.entity_id
_entity_poly.type
_entity_poly.pdbx_seq_one_letter_code
_entity_poly.pdbx_strand_id
1 'polypeptide(L)'
;RGEYKLVRDLSAGMVYYYLVGALIGYHMGSITFYWAYILYPMLEAASFLGVIAYLWHCFSEEDDPTNQYINSITILRGGNNVWNEDYHVVHHHEPSVHWSDMPKSFEV
;
A
#
# COMPACT_ATOMS: atom_id res chain seq x y z
N ARG A 1 -4.67 -8.92 22.37
CA ARG A 1 -3.73 -8.39 21.36
C ARG A 1 -4.54 -7.67 20.29
N GLY A 2 -4.19 -6.42 19.93
CA GLY A 2 -4.94 -5.62 18.94
C GLY A 2 -5.00 -6.25 17.55
N GLU A 3 -4.04 -7.12 17.23
CA GLU A 3 -3.93 -7.86 15.97
C GLU A 3 -5.18 -8.68 15.64
N TYR A 4 -5.75 -9.43 16.60
CA TYR A 4 -6.96 -10.23 16.34
C TYR A 4 -8.18 -9.35 16.04
N LYS A 5 -8.24 -8.17 16.68
CA LYS A 5 -9.29 -7.19 16.39
C LYS A 5 -9.11 -6.61 14.99
N LEU A 6 -7.89 -6.25 14.62
CA LEU A 6 -7.56 -5.76 13.28
C LEU A 6 -7.90 -6.80 12.20
N VAL A 7 -7.46 -8.05 12.37
CA VAL A 7 -7.75 -9.15 11.43
C VAL A 7 -9.26 -9.36 11.29
N ARG A 8 -10.00 -9.36 12.41
CA ARG A 8 -11.46 -9.47 12.39
C ARG A 8 -12.09 -8.31 11.61
N ASP A 9 -11.69 -7.07 11.90
CA ASP A 9 -12.30 -5.88 11.30
C ASP A 9 -12.01 -5.82 9.79
N LEU A 10 -10.78 -6.13 9.37
CA LEU A 10 -10.40 -6.27 7.96
C LEU A 10 -11.19 -7.40 7.27
N SER A 11 -11.31 -8.57 7.91
CA SER A 11 -12.04 -9.70 7.35
C SER A 11 -13.52 -9.38 7.18
N ALA A 12 -14.13 -8.75 8.18
CA ALA A 12 -15.53 -8.34 8.13
C ALA A 12 -15.78 -7.30 7.02
N GLY A 13 -14.90 -6.30 6.89
CA GLY A 13 -14.95 -5.31 5.82
C GLY A 13 -14.83 -5.93 4.43
N MET A 14 -13.92 -6.90 4.27
CA MET A 14 -13.71 -7.60 3.01
C MET A 14 -14.92 -8.47 2.62
N VAL A 15 -15.47 -9.23 3.58
CA VAL A 15 -16.71 -10.00 3.37
C VAL A 15 -17.86 -9.07 2.97
N TYR A 16 -18.03 -7.96 3.67
CA TYR A 16 -19.05 -6.97 3.36
C TYR A 16 -18.88 -6.40 1.94
N TYR A 17 -17.68 -5.95 1.58
CA TYR A 17 -17.36 -5.40 0.27
C TYR A 17 -17.74 -6.37 -0.86
N TYR A 18 -17.33 -7.64 -0.72
CA TYR A 18 -17.61 -8.67 -1.72
C TYR A 18 -19.09 -9.07 -1.78
N LEU A 19 -19.78 -9.17 -0.65
CA LEU A 19 -21.21 -9.50 -0.64
C LEU A 19 -22.05 -8.40 -1.28
N VAL A 20 -21.79 -7.13 -0.94
CA VAL A 20 -22.45 -5.97 -1.57
C VAL A 20 -22.18 -5.98 -3.06
N GLY A 21 -20.94 -6.25 -3.46
CA GLY A 21 -20.60 -6.36 -4.86
C GLY A 21 -21.35 -7.48 -5.59
N ALA A 22 -21.38 -8.67 -5.02
CA ALA A 22 -22.12 -9.81 -5.56
C ALA A 22 -23.61 -9.47 -5.82
N LEU A 23 -24.23 -8.76 -4.86
CA LEU A 23 -25.62 -8.31 -4.96
C LEU A 23 -25.80 -7.31 -6.11
N ILE A 24 -24.89 -6.32 -6.24
CA ILE A 24 -24.90 -5.38 -7.36
C ILE A 24 -24.76 -6.13 -8.69
N GLY A 25 -23.78 -7.04 -8.80
CA GLY A 25 -23.56 -7.84 -10.00
C GLY A 25 -24.76 -8.72 -10.37
N TYR A 26 -25.45 -9.29 -9.38
CA TYR A 26 -26.69 -10.04 -9.57
C TYR A 26 -27.79 -9.15 -10.14
N HIS A 27 -28.00 -7.95 -9.58
CA HIS A 27 -29.03 -7.01 -10.05
C HIS A 27 -28.73 -6.39 -11.41
N MET A 28 -27.45 -6.27 -11.80
CA MET A 28 -27.03 -5.77 -13.11
C MET A 28 -27.15 -6.83 -14.23
N GLY A 29 -27.52 -8.07 -13.90
CA GLY A 29 -27.76 -9.14 -14.88
C GLY A 29 -26.50 -9.81 -15.44
N SER A 30 -25.31 -9.42 -15.00
CA SER A 30 -24.04 -10.05 -15.38
C SER A 30 -23.07 -10.12 -14.21
N ILE A 31 -23.27 -11.13 -13.37
CA ILE A 31 -22.43 -11.41 -12.20
C ILE A 31 -20.97 -11.69 -12.60
N THR A 32 -20.75 -12.34 -13.74
CA THR A 32 -19.40 -12.65 -14.26
C THR A 32 -18.64 -11.38 -14.62
N PHE A 33 -19.26 -10.45 -15.35
CA PHE A 33 -18.64 -9.19 -15.71
C PHE A 33 -18.30 -8.35 -14.47
N TYR A 34 -19.25 -8.28 -13.52
CA TYR A 34 -19.05 -7.56 -12.27
C TYR A 34 -17.85 -8.12 -11.48
N TRP A 35 -17.78 -9.43 -11.30
CA TRP A 35 -16.66 -10.04 -10.57
C TRP A 35 -15.33 -9.88 -11.29
N ALA A 36 -15.31 -10.00 -12.63
CA ALA A 36 -14.11 -9.70 -13.40
C ALA A 36 -13.65 -8.26 -13.18
N TYR A 37 -14.57 -7.29 -13.18
CA TYR A 37 -14.28 -5.88 -13.00
C TYR A 37 -13.78 -5.52 -11.59
N ILE A 38 -14.19 -6.25 -10.55
CA ILE A 38 -13.71 -6.03 -9.18
C ILE A 38 -12.44 -6.82 -8.87
N LEU A 39 -12.41 -8.11 -9.22
CA LEU A 39 -11.31 -8.99 -8.85
C LEU A 39 -10.04 -8.67 -9.65
N TYR A 40 -10.16 -8.39 -10.95
CA TYR A 40 -8.98 -8.16 -11.79
C TYR A 40 -8.18 -6.92 -11.33
N PRO A 41 -8.77 -5.71 -11.24
CA PRO A 41 -8.01 -4.53 -10.81
C PRO A 41 -7.52 -4.66 -9.37
N MET A 42 -8.26 -5.35 -8.50
CA MET A 42 -7.83 -5.52 -7.12
C MET A 42 -6.65 -6.49 -6.99
N LEU A 43 -6.64 -7.59 -7.73
CA LEU A 43 -5.49 -8.51 -7.77
C LEU A 43 -4.28 -7.86 -8.42
N GLU A 44 -4.50 -7.08 -9.48
CA GLU A 44 -3.45 -6.27 -10.11
C GLU A 44 -2.86 -5.28 -9.10
N ALA A 45 -3.69 -4.44 -8.48
CA ALA A 45 -3.24 -3.46 -7.50
C ALA A 45 -2.56 -4.12 -6.29
N ALA A 46 -3.10 -5.22 -5.76
CA ALA A 46 -2.49 -5.94 -4.66
C ALA A 46 -1.12 -6.52 -5.03
N SER A 47 -0.97 -7.02 -6.26
CA SER A 47 0.30 -7.54 -6.76
C SER A 47 1.32 -6.41 -6.91
N PHE A 48 0.94 -5.29 -7.54
CA PHE A 48 1.82 -4.14 -7.71
C PHE A 48 2.24 -3.55 -6.36
N LEU A 49 1.29 -3.25 -5.47
CA LEU A 49 1.59 -2.70 -4.16
C LEU A 49 2.39 -3.67 -3.28
N GLY A 50 2.15 -4.98 -3.39
CA GLY A 50 2.92 -6.00 -2.68
C GLY A 50 4.38 -6.05 -3.14
N VAL A 51 4.62 -6.00 -4.44
CA VAL A 51 5.98 -5.95 -5.01
C VAL A 51 6.67 -4.64 -4.62
N ILE A 52 5.97 -3.51 -4.72
CA ILE A 52 6.51 -2.20 -4.32
C ILE A 52 6.87 -2.20 -2.83
N ALA A 53 5.97 -2.66 -1.96
CA ALA A 53 6.22 -2.75 -0.52
C ALA A 53 7.42 -3.65 -0.21
N TYR A 54 7.55 -4.79 -0.89
CA TYR A 54 8.71 -5.67 -0.74
C TYR A 54 10.00 -4.98 -1.16
N LEU A 55 10.02 -4.35 -2.35
CA LEU A 55 11.21 -3.68 -2.87
C LEU A 55 11.61 -2.46 -2.02
N TRP A 56 10.64 -1.70 -1.52
CA TRP A 56 10.90 -0.56 -0.64
C TRP A 56 11.48 -0.95 0.71
N HIS A 57 11.30 -2.21 1.13
CA HIS A 57 11.78 -2.78 2.39
C HIS A 57 12.73 -3.97 2.18
N CYS A 58 13.39 -4.04 1.02
CA CYS A 58 14.23 -5.19 0.68
C CYS A 58 15.59 -5.19 1.41
N PHE A 59 15.96 -4.07 2.04
CA PHE A 59 17.15 -3.93 2.87
C PHE A 59 16.76 -3.91 4.34
N SER A 60 17.58 -4.57 5.17
CA SER A 60 17.45 -4.54 6.63
C SER A 60 18.82 -4.70 7.25
N GLU A 61 19.07 -4.01 8.37
CA GLU A 61 20.23 -4.23 9.23
C GLU A 61 19.80 -5.01 10.48
N GLU A 62 20.48 -6.13 10.78
CA GLU A 62 20.11 -7.00 11.90
C GLU A 62 20.51 -6.39 13.24
N ASP A 63 21.62 -5.65 13.26
CA ASP A 63 22.14 -4.99 14.48
C ASP A 63 21.35 -3.71 14.83
N ASP A 64 20.60 -3.14 13.88
CA ASP A 64 19.75 -1.96 14.08
C ASP A 64 18.40 -2.07 13.32
N PRO A 65 17.51 -2.99 13.73
CA PRO A 65 16.26 -3.26 13.04
C PRO A 65 15.22 -2.13 13.19
N THR A 66 15.50 -1.12 14.01
CA THR A 66 14.61 0.03 14.25
C THR A 66 14.90 1.22 13.34
N ASN A 67 16.04 1.20 12.64
CA ASN A 67 16.47 2.32 11.83
C ASN A 67 15.78 2.32 10.47
N GLN A 68 14.76 3.17 10.36
CA GLN A 68 13.96 3.30 9.16
C GLN A 68 14.76 3.83 7.96
N TYR A 69 15.87 4.56 8.17
CA TYR A 69 16.74 5.01 7.06
C TYR A 69 17.50 3.87 6.40
N ILE A 70 17.74 2.78 7.13
CA ILE A 70 18.37 1.58 6.59
C ILE A 70 17.31 0.63 6.04
N ASN A 71 16.20 0.49 6.76
CA ASN A 71 15.16 -0.50 6.49
C ASN A 71 14.12 -0.01 5.46
N SER A 72 14.34 1.16 4.86
CA SER A 72 13.54 1.70 3.78
C SER A 72 14.44 2.30 2.70
N ILE A 73 14.16 1.99 1.44
CA ILE A 73 14.95 2.53 0.32
C ILE A 73 14.66 4.03 0.14
N THR A 74 15.70 4.84 0.02
CA THR A 74 15.56 6.26 -0.36
C THR A 74 16.48 6.54 -1.55
N ILE A 75 15.92 7.01 -2.67
CA ILE A 75 16.66 7.24 -3.91
C ILE A 75 16.80 8.74 -4.15
N LEU A 76 17.97 9.29 -3.86
CA LEU A 76 18.22 10.71 -4.08
C LEU A 76 18.53 10.97 -5.57
N ARG A 77 17.82 11.92 -6.17
CA ARG A 77 17.97 12.33 -7.58
C ARG A 77 17.65 11.19 -8.57
N GLY A 78 16.65 10.37 -8.25
CA GLY A 78 16.10 9.37 -9.17
C GLY A 78 15.63 9.99 -10.48
N GLY A 79 15.82 9.29 -11.60
CA GLY A 79 15.47 9.80 -12.93
C GLY A 79 13.96 9.81 -13.20
N ASN A 80 13.20 8.96 -12.53
CA ASN A 80 11.75 8.90 -12.65
C ASN A 80 11.13 8.75 -11.26
N ASN A 81 10.81 9.90 -10.66
CA ASN A 81 10.24 9.98 -9.33
C ASN A 81 8.80 10.50 -9.43
N VAL A 82 7.84 9.59 -9.46
CA VAL A 82 6.42 9.94 -9.50
C VAL A 82 5.96 10.27 -8.09
N TRP A 83 5.43 11.48 -7.90
CA TRP A 83 4.96 11.97 -6.60
C TRP A 83 6.02 11.86 -5.49
N ASN A 84 7.29 12.10 -5.80
CA ASN A 84 8.36 12.13 -4.80
C ASN A 84 8.48 10.85 -3.92
N GLU A 85 7.92 9.71 -4.34
CA GLU A 85 7.94 8.45 -3.58
C GLU A 85 9.35 7.89 -3.36
N ASP A 86 10.37 8.35 -4.12
CA ASP A 86 11.76 7.98 -3.84
C ASP A 86 12.24 8.45 -2.44
N TYR A 87 11.52 9.39 -1.81
CA TYR A 87 11.72 9.81 -0.43
C TYR A 87 10.97 8.91 0.57
N HIS A 88 10.90 7.60 0.32
CA HIS A 88 10.08 6.64 1.09
C HIS A 88 10.30 6.71 2.61
N VAL A 89 11.53 6.94 3.07
CA VAL A 89 11.81 7.08 4.52
C VAL A 89 10.99 8.19 5.17
N VAL A 90 10.67 9.27 4.43
CA VAL A 90 9.84 10.37 4.92
C VAL A 90 8.43 9.87 5.24
N HIS A 91 7.89 8.91 4.51
CA HIS A 91 6.56 8.35 4.81
C HIS A 91 6.53 7.59 6.14
N HIS A 92 7.67 7.06 6.59
CA HIS A 92 7.77 6.40 7.89
C HIS A 92 7.87 7.38 9.05
N HIS A 93 8.51 8.53 8.82
CA HIS A 93 8.67 9.59 9.82
C HIS A 93 7.47 10.54 9.88
N GLU A 94 6.95 10.93 8.71
CA GLU A 94 5.91 11.91 8.51
C GLU A 94 4.85 11.38 7.49
N PRO A 95 4.06 10.36 7.84
CA PRO A 95 3.14 9.69 6.91
C PRO A 95 2.05 10.59 6.32
N SER A 96 1.88 11.79 6.87
CA SER A 96 0.88 12.77 6.41
C SER A 96 1.49 13.93 5.61
N VAL A 97 2.80 13.90 5.32
CA VAL A 97 3.43 14.91 4.48
C VAL A 97 2.85 14.85 3.07
N HIS A 98 2.55 16.00 2.48
CA HIS A 98 2.17 16.03 1.07
C HIS A 98 3.41 15.73 0.23
N TRP A 99 3.25 14.95 -0.84
CA TRP A 99 4.39 14.49 -1.64
C TRP A 99 5.28 15.61 -2.19
N SER A 100 4.70 16.77 -2.53
CA SER A 100 5.48 17.94 -2.98
C SER A 100 6.48 18.45 -1.94
N ASP A 101 6.23 18.17 -0.66
CA ASP A 101 6.97 18.71 0.48
C ASP A 101 7.98 17.68 1.04
N MET A 102 7.96 16.44 0.55
CA MET A 102 8.88 15.36 0.97
C MET A 102 10.37 15.72 0.85
N PRO A 103 10.85 16.35 -0.25
CA PRO A 103 12.26 16.71 -0.34
C PRO A 103 12.69 17.66 0.79
N LYS A 104 11.80 18.59 1.17
CA LYS A 104 12.06 19.54 2.26
C LYS A 104 12.04 18.84 3.62
N SER A 105 11.09 17.94 3.85
CA SER A 105 11.00 17.17 5.10
C SER A 105 12.22 16.25 5.30
N PHE A 106 12.76 15.67 4.24
CA PHE A 106 13.98 14.85 4.31
C PHE A 106 15.25 15.61 4.74
N GLU A 107 15.33 16.91 4.48
CA GLU A 107 16.52 17.74 4.73
C GLU A 107 16.57 18.38 6.13
N VAL A 108 15.52 18.22 6.93
CA VAL A 108 15.37 18.80 8.28
C VAL A 108 15.83 17.81 9.35
#